data_AF-A2F6G1-F1
#
_entry.id   AF-A2F6G1-F1
#
_cell.length_a   1.000
_cell.length_b   1.000
_cell.length_c   1.000
_cell.angle_alpha   90.00
_cell.angle_beta   90.00
_cell.angle_gamma   90.00
#
_symmetry.space_group_name_H-M   'P 1'
#
loop_
_entity.id
_entity.type
_entity.pdbx_description
1 polymer ?
#
loop_
_entity_poly.entity_id
_entity_poly.type
_entity_poly.pdbx_seq_one_letter_code
_entity_poly.pdbx_strand_id
1 'polypeptide(L)'
;MTEEELPSSDINPGNALDRVQECQKYLTLQMWTQYTFLYKHLAQFQDIRVRGAGKMLRDDDEFTKAWNALRTSSVDMMLKCLESAQSFEEFKLWINHLAPIVNDPRTLWNIIHTEVQCSLKVTLEQSREIQDAFFTHEMLFEYSLESFLHSSLCDFKEATTEEGLVDIFYAAAGFIRACQLPDEYRVTQKPFIDHVENLLTHFTEIPDFDANRFVWLVESIHDHLHLLENNFIQICKSVLEKMISHKDTGGGSISKLYKMCVISTSPFLQSLQVIRDSIDKAFEAVLIEQHSFARKYIFGGYVNCLWTGPEQKRISDPLRTWVLYINNLQKKIKQHSELPVLLLADFVDDSLQYFTGYYGEVQPTKERAVNLRMDLFTIVQTVKDVYPIKFTDAFLKKLWFLLTIVAVCGASDEQLQNIKQENAKAEDPFLGLKQNGRDFEDYSLALGVLQKKFKDEVDSFPIMIEFIRKRMNGVIDEE
;
A
#
# COMPACT_ATOMS: atom_id res chain seq x y z
N MET A 1 -23.71 -62.59 -28.48
CA MET A 1 -22.77 -61.47 -28.64
C MET A 1 -21.78 -61.89 -29.72
N THR A 2 -22.05 -61.48 -30.95
CA THR A 2 -21.09 -61.54 -32.07
C THR A 2 -20.02 -60.49 -31.79
N GLU A 3 -18.74 -60.87 -31.81
CA GLU A 3 -17.64 -59.91 -31.85
C GLU A 3 -17.88 -58.98 -33.05
N GLU A 4 -17.98 -57.68 -32.82
CA GLU A 4 -18.05 -56.71 -33.92
C GLU A 4 -16.73 -56.79 -34.70
N GLU A 5 -16.77 -57.29 -35.94
CA GLU A 5 -15.61 -57.33 -36.81
C GLU A 5 -15.12 -55.89 -37.06
N LEU A 6 -13.91 -55.60 -36.56
CA LEU A 6 -13.24 -54.33 -36.81
C LEU A 6 -12.82 -54.26 -38.29
N PRO A 7 -12.95 -53.10 -38.95
CA PRO A 7 -12.53 -52.94 -40.33
C PRO A 7 -11.00 -53.08 -40.45
N SER A 8 -10.51 -53.38 -41.65
CA SER A 8 -9.07 -53.53 -41.88
C SER A 8 -8.31 -52.22 -41.62
N SER A 9 -7.18 -52.32 -40.94
CA SER A 9 -6.28 -51.20 -40.61
C SER A 9 -5.35 -50.78 -41.76
N ASP A 10 -5.34 -51.51 -42.88
CA ASP A 10 -4.43 -51.25 -44.00
C ASP A 10 -4.90 -50.07 -44.86
N ILE A 11 -4.14 -48.98 -44.81
CA ILE A 11 -4.37 -47.74 -45.57
C ILE A 11 -3.12 -47.41 -46.36
N ASN A 12 -3.27 -47.34 -47.68
CA ASN A 12 -2.24 -47.02 -48.64
C ASN A 12 -2.80 -46.10 -49.74
N PRO A 13 -1.95 -45.45 -50.56
CA PRO A 13 -2.44 -44.52 -51.59
C PRO A 13 -3.43 -45.12 -52.58
N GLY A 14 -3.45 -46.45 -52.77
CA GLY A 14 -4.35 -47.14 -53.70
C GLY A 14 -5.74 -47.42 -53.14
N ASN A 15 -5.94 -47.42 -51.81
CA ASN A 15 -7.24 -47.71 -51.17
C ASN A 15 -7.75 -46.57 -50.27
N ALA A 16 -6.98 -45.49 -50.11
CA ALA A 16 -7.27 -44.43 -49.14
C ALA A 16 -8.64 -43.73 -49.38
N LEU A 17 -9.03 -43.50 -50.64
CA LEU A 17 -10.34 -42.90 -50.97
C LEU A 17 -11.51 -43.81 -50.62
N ASP A 18 -11.41 -45.10 -50.93
CA ASP A 18 -12.44 -46.09 -50.59
C ASP A 18 -12.59 -46.22 -49.07
N ARG A 19 -11.47 -46.15 -48.33
CA ARG A 19 -11.48 -46.14 -46.86
C ARG A 19 -12.14 -44.89 -46.28
N VAL A 20 -11.99 -43.72 -46.89
CA VAL A 20 -12.71 -42.51 -46.48
C VAL A 20 -14.22 -42.67 -46.69
N GLN A 21 -14.64 -43.23 -47.82
CA GLN A 21 -16.06 -43.51 -48.10
C GLN A 21 -16.64 -44.56 -47.16
N GLU A 22 -15.87 -45.60 -46.84
CA GLU A 22 -16.24 -46.61 -45.85
C GLU A 22 -16.41 -45.98 -44.45
N CYS A 23 -15.49 -45.09 -44.06
CA CYS A 23 -15.58 -44.34 -42.81
C CYS A 23 -16.82 -43.42 -42.78
N GLN A 24 -17.12 -42.73 -43.88
CA GLN A 24 -18.34 -41.92 -44.02
C GLN A 24 -19.62 -42.76 -43.90
N LYS A 25 -19.61 -43.99 -44.41
CA LYS A 25 -20.70 -44.94 -44.26
C LYS A 25 -20.90 -45.34 -42.79
N TYR A 26 -19.82 -45.62 -42.06
CA TYR A 26 -19.90 -45.91 -40.63
C TYR A 26 -20.42 -44.71 -39.82
N LEU A 27 -20.03 -43.49 -40.17
CA LEU A 27 -20.58 -42.26 -39.58
C LEU A 27 -22.10 -42.15 -39.80
N THR A 28 -22.55 -42.37 -41.03
CA THR A 28 -23.97 -42.24 -41.40
C THR A 28 -24.84 -43.33 -40.75
N LEU A 29 -24.29 -44.53 -40.59
CA LEU A 29 -24.96 -45.67 -39.95
C LEU A 29 -24.81 -45.68 -38.42
N GLN A 30 -24.15 -44.67 -37.82
CA GLN A 30 -23.88 -44.58 -36.38
C GLN A 30 -23.12 -45.80 -35.82
N MET A 31 -22.26 -46.41 -36.65
CA MET A 31 -21.40 -47.54 -36.27
C MET A 31 -20.11 -47.02 -35.64
N TRP A 32 -20.20 -46.55 -34.39
CA TRP A 32 -19.15 -45.76 -33.74
C TRP A 32 -17.84 -46.53 -33.51
N THR A 33 -17.90 -47.80 -33.11
CA THR A 33 -16.70 -48.63 -32.90
C THR A 33 -15.85 -48.73 -34.17
N GLN A 34 -16.50 -49.00 -35.31
CA GLN A 34 -15.88 -49.14 -36.62
C GLN A 34 -15.43 -47.78 -37.16
N TYR A 35 -16.24 -46.74 -36.97
CA TYR A 35 -15.90 -45.36 -37.32
C TYR A 35 -14.64 -44.88 -36.59
N THR A 36 -14.62 -44.94 -35.26
CA THR A 36 -13.48 -44.46 -34.44
C THR A 36 -12.20 -45.23 -34.76
N PHE A 37 -12.31 -46.54 -35.00
CA PHE A 37 -11.17 -47.35 -35.41
C PHE A 37 -10.61 -46.89 -36.76
N LEU A 38 -11.44 -46.77 -37.80
CA LEU A 38 -10.99 -46.43 -39.15
C LEU A 38 -10.56 -44.96 -39.26
N TYR A 39 -11.27 -44.04 -38.60
CA TYR A 39 -10.95 -42.62 -38.56
C TYR A 39 -9.55 -42.37 -37.98
N LYS A 40 -9.17 -43.08 -36.90
CA LYS A 40 -7.82 -42.97 -36.31
C LYS A 40 -6.72 -43.34 -37.31
N HIS A 41 -6.90 -44.43 -38.06
CA HIS A 41 -5.93 -44.87 -39.05
C HIS A 41 -5.85 -43.89 -40.24
N LEU A 42 -7.00 -43.37 -40.70
CA LEU A 42 -7.05 -42.35 -41.76
C LEU A 42 -6.36 -41.04 -41.33
N ALA A 43 -6.56 -40.61 -40.07
CA ALA A 43 -5.89 -39.44 -39.51
C ALA A 43 -4.37 -39.60 -39.47
N GLN A 44 -3.88 -40.77 -39.03
CA GLN A 44 -2.45 -41.09 -39.03
C GLN A 44 -1.87 -41.09 -40.45
N PHE A 45 -2.59 -41.68 -41.41
CA PHE A 45 -2.18 -41.67 -42.81
C PHE A 45 -2.07 -40.24 -43.35
N GLN A 46 -3.04 -39.37 -43.05
CA GLN A 46 -2.98 -37.97 -43.47
C GLN A 46 -1.81 -37.21 -42.81
N ASP A 47 -1.54 -37.42 -41.51
CA ASP A 47 -0.40 -36.77 -40.83
C ASP A 47 0.95 -37.20 -41.45
N ILE A 48 1.12 -38.49 -41.75
CA ILE A 48 2.32 -39.00 -42.44
C ILE A 48 2.46 -38.36 -43.83
N ARG A 49 1.37 -38.24 -44.59
CA ARG A 49 1.37 -37.59 -45.91
C ARG A 49 1.76 -36.12 -45.84
N VAL A 50 1.26 -35.39 -44.84
CA VAL A 50 1.54 -33.96 -44.64
C VAL A 50 2.99 -33.73 -44.19
N ARG A 51 3.53 -34.58 -43.31
CA ARG A 51 4.94 -34.48 -42.85
C ARG A 51 5.97 -34.92 -43.89
N GLY A 52 5.64 -35.93 -44.71
CA GLY A 52 6.58 -36.53 -45.67
C GLY A 52 6.75 -35.78 -46.99
N ALA A 53 5.81 -34.92 -47.39
CA ALA A 53 5.77 -34.37 -48.76
C ALA A 53 6.28 -32.92 -48.92
N GLY A 54 6.58 -32.20 -47.84
CA GLY A 54 6.81 -30.75 -47.93
C GLY A 54 5.63 -30.02 -48.62
N LYS A 55 5.80 -28.74 -48.98
CA LYS A 55 4.73 -27.86 -49.50
C LYS A 55 3.99 -28.33 -50.78
N MET A 56 4.25 -29.51 -51.35
CA MET A 56 3.67 -29.98 -52.61
C MET A 56 2.29 -30.67 -52.51
N LEU A 57 1.76 -30.96 -51.32
CA LEU A 57 0.42 -31.54 -51.11
C LEU A 57 -0.56 -30.57 -50.42
N ARG A 58 -0.57 -29.29 -50.80
CA ARG A 58 -1.54 -28.33 -50.24
C ARG A 58 -2.85 -28.33 -51.06
N ASP A 59 -3.92 -28.69 -50.36
CA ASP A 59 -5.34 -28.36 -50.57
C ASP A 59 -6.10 -28.91 -51.81
N ASP A 60 -5.43 -29.54 -52.79
CA ASP A 60 -6.10 -29.90 -54.06
C ASP A 60 -6.20 -31.39 -54.44
N ASP A 61 -5.58 -32.31 -53.70
CA ASP A 61 -5.73 -33.74 -54.01
C ASP A 61 -7.09 -34.30 -53.55
N GLU A 62 -7.65 -35.22 -54.34
CA GLU A 62 -8.99 -35.78 -54.12
C GLU A 62 -9.15 -36.39 -52.72
N PHE A 63 -8.08 -36.98 -52.17
CA PHE A 63 -8.08 -37.51 -50.82
C PHE A 63 -8.21 -36.42 -49.76
N THR A 64 -7.45 -35.32 -49.83
CA THR A 64 -7.58 -34.25 -48.82
C THR A 64 -8.96 -33.60 -48.86
N LYS A 65 -9.57 -33.46 -50.05
CA LYS A 65 -10.96 -33.00 -50.19
C LYS A 65 -11.95 -33.97 -49.53
N ALA A 66 -11.83 -35.27 -49.81
CA ALA A 66 -12.69 -36.29 -49.21
C ALA A 66 -12.49 -36.40 -47.69
N TRP A 67 -11.24 -36.31 -47.22
CA TRP A 67 -10.88 -36.29 -45.80
C TRP A 67 -11.46 -35.08 -45.06
N ASN A 68 -11.33 -33.88 -45.65
CA ASN A 68 -11.90 -32.67 -45.08
C ASN A 68 -13.44 -32.74 -45.03
N ALA A 69 -14.08 -33.26 -46.07
CA ALA A 69 -15.53 -33.47 -46.11
C ALA A 69 -16.01 -34.47 -45.03
N LEU A 70 -15.28 -35.57 -44.83
CA LEU A 70 -15.52 -36.53 -43.75
C LEU A 70 -15.37 -35.85 -42.38
N ARG A 71 -14.32 -35.05 -42.18
CA ARG A 71 -14.08 -34.33 -40.92
C ARG A 71 -15.22 -33.36 -40.60
N THR A 72 -15.62 -32.53 -41.56
CA THR A 72 -16.74 -31.58 -41.40
C THR A 72 -18.05 -32.31 -41.10
N SER A 73 -18.38 -33.34 -41.89
CA SER A 73 -19.59 -34.14 -41.67
C SER A 73 -19.61 -34.81 -40.30
N SER A 74 -18.44 -35.23 -39.82
CA SER A 74 -18.29 -35.84 -38.50
C SER A 74 -18.55 -34.81 -37.39
N VAL A 75 -17.97 -33.61 -37.49
CA VAL A 75 -18.22 -32.53 -36.52
C VAL A 75 -19.70 -32.17 -36.51
N ASP A 76 -20.33 -31.93 -37.66
CA ASP A 76 -21.75 -31.56 -37.75
C ASP A 76 -22.68 -32.61 -37.13
N MET A 77 -22.39 -33.90 -37.35
CA MET A 77 -23.16 -35.00 -36.77
C MET A 77 -23.00 -35.04 -35.24
N MET A 78 -21.77 -34.92 -34.74
CA MET A 78 -21.48 -34.92 -33.30
C MET A 78 -22.09 -33.72 -32.59
N LEU A 79 -22.10 -32.53 -33.21
CA LEU A 79 -22.76 -31.34 -32.67
C LEU A 79 -24.26 -31.56 -32.49
N LYS A 80 -24.94 -32.12 -33.50
CA LYS A 80 -26.38 -32.46 -33.39
C LYS A 80 -26.66 -33.48 -32.29
N CYS A 81 -25.77 -34.46 -32.12
CA CYS A 81 -25.86 -35.43 -31.03
C CYS A 81 -25.63 -34.79 -29.66
N LEU A 82 -24.69 -33.84 -29.55
CA LEU A 82 -24.46 -33.07 -28.33
C LEU A 82 -25.66 -32.19 -27.96
N GLU A 83 -26.26 -31.50 -28.92
CA GLU A 83 -27.45 -30.65 -28.71
C GLU A 83 -28.68 -31.46 -28.26
N SER A 84 -28.80 -32.70 -28.74
CA SER A 84 -29.92 -33.60 -28.42
C SER A 84 -29.68 -34.47 -27.18
N ALA A 85 -28.49 -34.41 -26.57
CA ALA A 85 -28.16 -35.19 -25.40
C ALA A 85 -29.07 -34.84 -24.21
N GLN A 86 -29.72 -35.86 -23.62
CA GLN A 86 -30.66 -35.70 -22.51
C GLN A 86 -30.05 -36.06 -21.15
N SER A 87 -28.85 -36.64 -21.15
CA SER A 87 -28.13 -37.05 -19.95
C SER A 87 -26.65 -36.66 -20.00
N PHE A 88 -26.04 -36.55 -18.83
CA PHE A 88 -24.61 -36.24 -18.71
C PHE A 88 -23.72 -37.33 -19.34
N GLU A 89 -24.05 -38.60 -19.15
CA GLU A 89 -23.29 -39.72 -19.74
C GLU A 89 -23.31 -39.69 -21.27
N GLU A 90 -24.47 -39.39 -21.85
CA GLU A 90 -24.62 -39.22 -23.30
C GLU A 90 -23.82 -38.02 -23.80
N PHE A 91 -23.89 -36.89 -23.11
CA PHE A 91 -23.10 -35.71 -23.44
C PHE A 91 -21.58 -35.98 -23.37
N LYS A 92 -21.12 -36.65 -22.31
CA LYS A 92 -19.71 -37.05 -22.13
C LYS A 92 -19.25 -38.01 -23.22
N LEU A 93 -20.08 -38.97 -23.62
CA LEU A 93 -19.80 -39.89 -24.72
C LEU A 93 -19.56 -39.13 -26.04
N TRP A 94 -20.43 -38.18 -26.37
CA TRP A 94 -20.30 -37.42 -27.61
C TRP A 94 -19.11 -36.46 -27.61
N ILE A 95 -18.76 -35.85 -26.48
CA ILE A 95 -17.51 -35.07 -26.36
C ILE A 95 -16.29 -35.99 -26.56
N ASN A 96 -16.30 -37.19 -25.98
CA ASN A 96 -15.21 -38.17 -26.17
C ASN A 96 -15.02 -38.55 -27.64
N HIS A 97 -16.11 -38.59 -28.43
CA HIS A 97 -16.02 -38.83 -29.88
C HIS A 97 -15.60 -37.60 -30.68
N LEU A 98 -15.97 -36.39 -30.24
CA LEU A 98 -15.63 -35.14 -30.92
C LEU A 98 -14.17 -34.71 -30.69
N ALA A 99 -13.64 -34.88 -29.48
CA ALA A 99 -12.31 -34.40 -29.11
C ALA A 99 -11.18 -34.89 -30.05
N PRO A 100 -11.12 -36.19 -30.45
CA PRO A 100 -10.13 -36.69 -31.42
C PRO A 100 -10.29 -36.19 -32.86
N ILE A 101 -11.44 -35.60 -33.20
CA ILE A 101 -11.72 -35.09 -34.56
C ILE A 101 -11.24 -33.65 -34.69
N VAL A 102 -11.53 -32.83 -33.68
CA VAL A 102 -11.16 -31.40 -33.63
C VAL A 102 -9.65 -31.23 -33.40
N ASN A 103 -9.03 -32.09 -32.58
CA ASN A 103 -7.59 -32.15 -32.26
C ASN A 103 -6.97 -30.88 -31.65
N ASP A 104 -7.67 -29.74 -31.67
CA ASP A 104 -7.29 -28.49 -31.02
C ASP A 104 -8.16 -28.25 -29.76
N PRO A 105 -7.56 -28.24 -28.55
CA PRO A 105 -8.30 -28.01 -27.29
C PRO A 105 -9.03 -26.66 -27.26
N ARG A 106 -8.48 -25.60 -27.87
CA ARG A 106 -9.13 -24.28 -27.89
C ARG A 106 -10.42 -24.29 -28.71
N THR A 107 -10.39 -24.94 -29.87
CA THR A 107 -11.60 -25.11 -30.70
C THR A 107 -12.63 -25.98 -29.98
N LEU A 108 -12.22 -27.05 -29.30
CA LEU A 108 -13.13 -27.88 -28.48
C LEU A 108 -13.78 -27.07 -27.35
N TRP A 109 -13.02 -26.22 -26.66
CA TRP A 109 -13.54 -25.30 -25.63
C TRP A 109 -14.61 -24.37 -26.18
N ASN A 110 -14.35 -23.73 -27.32
CA ASN A 110 -15.29 -22.81 -27.96
C ASN A 110 -16.56 -23.55 -28.39
N ILE A 111 -16.44 -24.75 -28.96
CA ILE A 111 -17.60 -25.56 -29.35
C ILE A 111 -18.50 -25.81 -28.13
N ILE A 112 -17.93 -26.29 -27.02
CA ILE A 112 -18.68 -26.62 -25.80
C ILE A 112 -19.40 -25.39 -25.22
N HIS A 113 -18.78 -24.21 -25.26
CA HIS A 113 -19.28 -23.02 -24.56
C HIS A 113 -20.05 -22.02 -25.43
N THR A 114 -19.92 -22.08 -26.77
CA THR A 114 -20.53 -21.10 -27.68
C THR A 114 -21.38 -21.71 -28.78
N GLU A 115 -21.04 -22.91 -29.27
CA GLU A 115 -21.73 -23.51 -30.43
C GLU A 115 -22.80 -24.52 -30.01
N VAL A 116 -22.57 -25.25 -28.91
CA VAL A 116 -23.53 -26.21 -28.39
C VAL A 116 -24.51 -25.50 -27.45
N GLN A 117 -25.75 -25.27 -27.89
CA GLN A 117 -26.84 -24.83 -27.01
C GLN A 117 -27.39 -25.99 -26.18
N CYS A 118 -26.58 -26.53 -25.28
CA CYS A 118 -26.99 -27.64 -24.44
C CYS A 118 -28.14 -27.24 -23.51
N SER A 119 -29.28 -27.92 -23.64
CA SER A 119 -30.38 -27.86 -22.66
C SER A 119 -30.02 -28.55 -21.33
N LEU A 120 -28.93 -29.32 -21.34
CA LEU A 120 -28.43 -30.08 -20.20
C LEU A 120 -27.83 -29.16 -19.13
N LYS A 121 -28.42 -29.17 -17.93
CA LYS A 121 -27.81 -28.57 -16.74
C LYS A 121 -26.90 -29.60 -16.07
N VAL A 122 -25.61 -29.32 -16.03
CA VAL A 122 -24.63 -30.16 -15.34
C VAL A 122 -24.39 -29.68 -13.90
N THR A 123 -24.10 -30.61 -13.00
CA THR A 123 -23.65 -30.30 -11.65
C THR A 123 -22.18 -29.86 -11.64
N LEU A 124 -21.70 -29.30 -10.52
CA LEU A 124 -20.30 -28.91 -10.36
C LEU A 124 -19.34 -30.10 -10.50
N GLU A 125 -19.72 -31.26 -9.94
CA GLU A 125 -18.92 -32.50 -10.02
C GLU A 125 -18.80 -32.99 -11.46
N GLN A 126 -19.91 -32.99 -12.19
CA GLN A 126 -19.96 -33.32 -13.62
C GLN A 126 -19.17 -32.34 -14.49
N SER A 127 -19.18 -31.04 -14.15
CA SER A 127 -18.35 -30.05 -14.83
C SER A 127 -16.86 -30.31 -14.61
N ARG A 128 -16.46 -30.72 -13.39
CA ARG A 128 -15.07 -31.11 -13.09
C ARG A 128 -14.65 -32.37 -13.85
N GLU A 129 -15.54 -33.35 -13.97
CA GLU A 129 -15.24 -34.55 -14.78
C GLU A 129 -14.96 -34.24 -16.25
N ILE A 130 -15.65 -33.26 -16.84
CA ILE A 130 -15.36 -32.80 -18.21
C ILE A 130 -14.03 -32.05 -18.23
N GLN A 131 -13.79 -31.18 -17.25
CA GLN A 131 -12.53 -30.44 -17.14
C GLN A 131 -11.33 -31.39 -17.09
N ASP A 132 -11.33 -32.34 -16.15
CA ASP A 132 -10.24 -33.30 -15.92
C ASP A 132 -9.99 -34.23 -17.12
N ALA A 133 -11.02 -34.48 -17.93
CA ALA A 133 -10.91 -35.36 -19.09
C ALA A 133 -10.28 -34.68 -20.32
N PHE A 134 -10.44 -33.35 -20.48
CA PHE A 134 -10.14 -32.68 -21.75
C PHE A 134 -9.26 -31.44 -21.65
N PHE A 135 -9.10 -30.83 -20.47
CA PHE A 135 -8.40 -29.57 -20.30
C PHE A 135 -7.43 -29.62 -19.11
N THR A 136 -6.28 -28.96 -19.24
CA THR A 136 -5.42 -28.71 -18.08
C THR A 136 -5.90 -27.48 -17.31
N HIS A 137 -5.50 -27.36 -16.04
CA HIS A 137 -5.83 -26.19 -15.22
C HIS A 137 -5.38 -24.87 -15.86
N GLU A 138 -4.23 -24.86 -16.53
CA GLU A 138 -3.73 -23.68 -17.25
C GLU A 138 -4.61 -23.33 -18.46
N MET A 139 -5.05 -24.34 -19.22
CA MET A 139 -5.96 -24.14 -20.35
C MET A 139 -7.29 -23.55 -19.88
N LEU A 140 -7.83 -24.03 -18.76
CA LEU A 140 -9.07 -23.48 -18.20
C LEU A 140 -8.93 -22.00 -17.90
N PHE A 141 -7.84 -21.60 -17.25
CA PHE A 141 -7.57 -20.19 -16.97
C PHE A 141 -7.47 -19.37 -18.25
N GLU A 142 -6.60 -19.77 -19.18
CA GLU A 142 -6.36 -19.04 -20.42
C GLU A 142 -7.63 -18.90 -21.27
N TYR A 143 -8.42 -19.96 -21.31
CA TYR A 143 -9.55 -20.01 -22.22
C TYR A 143 -10.78 -19.28 -21.71
N SER A 144 -10.94 -19.21 -20.39
CA SER A 144 -12.06 -18.53 -19.73
C SER A 144 -11.75 -17.10 -19.30
N LEU A 145 -10.48 -16.69 -19.32
CA LEU A 145 -10.04 -15.36 -18.88
C LEU A 145 -10.81 -14.21 -19.55
N GLU A 146 -10.99 -14.27 -20.87
CA GLU A 146 -11.69 -13.21 -21.59
C GLU A 146 -13.16 -13.09 -21.13
N SER A 147 -13.86 -14.22 -20.99
CA SER A 147 -15.24 -14.22 -20.49
C SER A 147 -15.33 -13.73 -19.05
N PHE A 148 -14.36 -14.07 -18.20
CA PHE A 148 -14.27 -13.57 -16.83
C PHE A 148 -14.09 -12.05 -16.77
N LEU A 149 -13.15 -11.50 -17.54
CA LEU A 149 -12.87 -10.06 -17.58
C LEU A 149 -14.03 -9.24 -18.14
N HIS A 150 -14.86 -9.81 -19.03
CA HIS A 150 -16.08 -9.16 -19.54
C HIS A 150 -17.32 -9.39 -18.67
N SER A 151 -17.20 -10.16 -17.58
CA SER A 151 -18.32 -10.38 -16.66
C SER A 151 -18.56 -9.15 -15.79
N SER A 152 -19.76 -9.04 -15.23
CA SER A 152 -20.11 -7.99 -14.28
C SER A 152 -19.31 -8.05 -12.98
N LEU A 153 -18.59 -9.14 -12.72
CA LEU A 153 -17.74 -9.30 -11.54
C LEU A 153 -16.44 -8.48 -11.62
N CYS A 154 -16.06 -8.05 -12.83
CA CYS A 154 -14.83 -7.31 -13.11
C CYS A 154 -15.10 -5.86 -13.53
N ASP A 155 -16.33 -5.35 -13.31
CA ASP A 155 -16.72 -4.01 -13.78
C ASP A 155 -16.27 -2.91 -12.81
N PHE A 156 -15.23 -2.18 -13.21
CA PHE A 156 -14.73 -1.01 -12.48
C PHE A 156 -15.67 0.21 -12.53
N LYS A 157 -16.63 0.26 -13.45
CA LYS A 157 -17.51 1.43 -13.61
C LYS A 157 -18.44 1.64 -12.41
N GLU A 158 -18.84 0.54 -11.76
CA GLU A 158 -19.75 0.58 -10.61
C GLU A 158 -18.99 0.59 -9.27
N ALA A 159 -17.71 0.18 -9.26
CA ALA A 159 -16.86 0.10 -8.08
C ALA A 159 -16.27 1.47 -7.68
N THR A 160 -17.11 2.30 -7.08
CA THR A 160 -16.72 3.64 -6.58
C THR A 160 -16.26 3.66 -5.12
N THR A 161 -16.30 2.51 -4.44
CA THR A 161 -15.96 2.35 -3.03
C THR A 161 -14.84 1.33 -2.86
N GLU A 162 -14.12 1.41 -1.74
CA GLU A 162 -13.08 0.44 -1.41
C GLU A 162 -13.64 -0.99 -1.34
N GLU A 163 -14.85 -1.16 -0.77
CA GLU A 163 -15.50 -2.47 -0.67
C GLU A 163 -15.80 -3.04 -2.05
N GLY A 164 -16.30 -2.23 -2.99
CA GLY A 164 -16.52 -2.68 -4.36
C GLY A 164 -15.24 -3.14 -5.06
N LEU A 165 -14.11 -2.47 -4.82
CA LEU A 165 -12.82 -2.90 -5.36
C LEU A 165 -12.30 -4.19 -4.69
N VAL A 166 -12.53 -4.34 -3.38
CA VAL A 166 -12.23 -5.58 -2.65
C VAL A 166 -13.07 -6.75 -3.18
N ASP A 167 -14.32 -6.53 -3.56
CA ASP A 167 -15.16 -7.55 -4.17
C ASP A 167 -14.63 -7.98 -5.55
N ILE A 168 -14.14 -7.04 -6.36
CA ILE A 168 -13.45 -7.35 -7.63
C ILE A 168 -12.20 -8.21 -7.37
N PHE A 169 -11.42 -7.90 -6.34
CA PHE A 169 -10.31 -8.75 -5.93
C PHE A 169 -10.77 -10.16 -5.56
N TYR A 170 -11.83 -10.30 -4.75
CA TYR A 170 -12.35 -11.62 -4.39
C TYR A 170 -12.87 -12.40 -5.60
N ALA A 171 -13.44 -11.73 -6.60
CA ALA A 171 -13.80 -12.34 -7.87
C ALA A 171 -12.58 -12.89 -8.61
N ALA A 172 -11.49 -12.12 -8.70
CA ALA A 172 -10.24 -12.54 -9.33
C ALA A 172 -9.56 -13.71 -8.58
N ALA A 173 -9.50 -13.64 -7.25
CA ALA A 173 -8.96 -14.73 -6.43
C ALA A 173 -9.85 -15.99 -6.52
N GLY A 174 -11.17 -15.82 -6.54
CA GLY A 174 -12.13 -16.90 -6.74
C GLY A 174 -11.98 -17.55 -8.11
N PHE A 175 -11.74 -16.77 -9.16
CA PHE A 175 -11.48 -17.25 -10.51
C PHE A 175 -10.23 -18.14 -10.59
N ILE A 176 -9.10 -17.68 -10.04
CA ILE A 176 -7.86 -18.48 -9.99
C ILE A 176 -8.07 -19.80 -9.24
N ARG A 177 -8.76 -19.74 -8.09
CA ARG A 177 -9.08 -20.94 -7.30
C ARG A 177 -10.03 -21.88 -8.05
N ALA A 178 -10.98 -21.36 -8.82
CA ALA A 178 -11.90 -22.16 -9.63
C ALA A 178 -11.16 -22.90 -10.75
N CYS A 179 -10.12 -22.28 -11.33
CA CYS A 179 -9.24 -22.92 -12.32
C CYS A 179 -8.30 -23.97 -11.71
N GLN A 180 -8.12 -23.98 -10.38
CA GLN A 180 -7.22 -24.89 -9.65
C GLN A 180 -5.78 -24.85 -10.18
N LEU A 181 -5.29 -23.64 -10.46
CA LEU A 181 -3.93 -23.45 -10.93
C LEU A 181 -2.91 -23.95 -9.88
N PRO A 182 -1.83 -24.64 -10.31
CA PRO A 182 -0.74 -25.03 -9.41
C PRO A 182 -0.10 -23.81 -8.73
N ASP A 183 0.39 -23.98 -7.51
CA ASP A 183 1.04 -22.91 -6.72
C ASP A 183 2.31 -22.37 -7.42
N GLU A 184 2.96 -23.17 -8.27
CA GLU A 184 4.12 -22.75 -9.07
C GLU A 184 3.72 -22.02 -10.37
N TYR A 185 2.46 -22.10 -10.79
CA TYR A 185 2.00 -21.43 -11.99
C TYR A 185 2.16 -19.91 -11.83
N ARG A 186 2.58 -19.24 -12.90
CA ARG A 186 2.71 -17.78 -12.92
C ARG A 186 1.98 -17.22 -14.13
N VAL A 187 1.05 -16.30 -13.86
CA VAL A 187 0.22 -15.67 -14.88
C VAL A 187 1.09 -14.79 -15.79
N THR A 188 0.95 -14.98 -17.10
CA THR A 188 1.68 -14.21 -18.14
C THR A 188 0.75 -13.43 -19.05
N GLN A 189 -0.56 -13.66 -18.95
CA GLN A 189 -1.59 -13.10 -19.81
C GLN A 189 -1.78 -11.62 -19.48
N LYS A 190 -1.35 -10.75 -20.41
CA LYS A 190 -1.41 -9.29 -20.26
C LYS A 190 -2.79 -8.75 -19.82
N PRO A 191 -3.94 -9.22 -20.34
CA PRO A 191 -5.24 -8.71 -19.91
C PRO A 191 -5.50 -8.86 -18.41
N PHE A 192 -5.03 -9.95 -17.79
CA PHE A 192 -5.17 -10.16 -16.35
C PHE A 192 -4.22 -9.27 -15.56
N ILE A 193 -2.99 -9.09 -16.05
CA ILE A 193 -1.99 -8.20 -15.44
C ILE A 193 -2.52 -6.75 -15.46
N ASP A 194 -3.06 -6.31 -16.60
CA ASP A 194 -3.67 -4.98 -16.76
C ASP A 194 -4.89 -4.82 -15.83
N HIS A 195 -5.68 -5.88 -15.61
CA HIS A 195 -6.80 -5.88 -14.65
C HIS A 195 -6.32 -5.63 -13.21
N VAL A 196 -5.23 -6.27 -12.78
CA VAL A 196 -4.64 -6.05 -11.46
C VAL A 196 -4.07 -4.62 -11.31
N GLU A 197 -3.40 -4.11 -12.35
CA GLU A 197 -2.93 -2.71 -12.34
C GLU A 197 -4.10 -1.73 -12.22
N ASN A 198 -5.18 -1.96 -12.95
CA ASN A 198 -6.39 -1.13 -12.88
C ASN A 198 -7.01 -1.17 -11.49
N LEU A 199 -7.12 -2.35 -10.88
CA LEU A 199 -7.64 -2.51 -9.52
C LEU A 199 -6.88 -1.66 -8.50
N LEU A 200 -5.55 -1.78 -8.48
CA LEU A 200 -4.71 -1.01 -7.56
C LEU A 200 -4.76 0.49 -7.86
N THR A 201 -4.78 0.88 -9.14
CA THR A 201 -4.87 2.28 -9.55
C THR A 201 -6.17 2.91 -9.05
N HIS A 202 -7.32 2.30 -9.35
CA HIS A 202 -8.63 2.81 -8.91
C HIS A 202 -8.72 2.89 -7.39
N PHE A 203 -8.11 1.94 -6.66
CA PHE A 203 -8.09 1.97 -5.20
C PHE A 203 -7.39 3.23 -4.68
N THR A 204 -6.24 3.58 -5.24
CA THR A 204 -5.50 4.79 -4.84
C THR A 204 -6.14 6.11 -5.31
N GLU A 205 -7.05 6.05 -6.30
CA GLU A 205 -7.80 7.22 -6.79
C GLU A 205 -9.00 7.56 -5.90
N ILE A 206 -9.44 6.64 -5.03
CA ILE A 206 -10.51 6.91 -4.06
C ILE A 206 -10.06 8.03 -3.10
N PRO A 207 -10.85 9.11 -2.96
CA PRO A 207 -10.54 10.18 -2.03
C PRO A 207 -10.44 9.65 -0.59
N ASP A 208 -9.34 10.01 0.05
CA ASP A 208 -9.01 9.60 1.41
C ASP A 208 -9.05 8.08 1.69
N PHE A 209 -8.67 7.26 0.72
CA PHE A 209 -8.63 5.80 0.91
C PHE A 209 -7.81 5.35 2.13
N ASP A 210 -8.19 4.22 2.74
CA ASP A 210 -7.50 3.58 3.86
C ASP A 210 -6.23 2.84 3.39
N ALA A 211 -5.08 3.35 3.82
CA ALA A 211 -3.78 2.77 3.50
C ALA A 211 -3.59 1.35 4.07
N ASN A 212 -4.25 1.00 5.18
CA ASN A 212 -4.15 -0.35 5.74
C ASN A 212 -4.85 -1.36 4.84
N ARG A 213 -6.02 -0.99 4.30
CA ARG A 213 -6.75 -1.82 3.34
C ARG A 213 -5.98 -1.95 2.02
N PHE A 214 -5.33 -0.88 1.57
CA PHE A 214 -4.45 -0.95 0.39
C PHE A 214 -3.28 -1.91 0.60
N VAL A 215 -2.59 -1.84 1.77
CA VAL A 215 -1.53 -2.79 2.13
C VAL A 215 -2.05 -4.22 2.13
N TRP A 216 -3.18 -4.47 2.78
CA TRP A 216 -3.81 -5.79 2.80
C TRP A 216 -4.11 -6.29 1.38
N LEU A 217 -4.62 -5.41 0.50
CA LEU A 217 -4.94 -5.76 -0.88
C LEU A 217 -3.70 -6.15 -1.67
N VAL A 218 -2.60 -5.41 -1.53
CA VAL A 218 -1.33 -5.71 -2.20
C VAL A 218 -0.78 -7.07 -1.74
N GLU A 219 -0.74 -7.32 -0.44
CA GLU A 219 -0.27 -8.61 0.11
C GLU A 219 -1.19 -9.76 -0.33
N SER A 220 -2.51 -9.54 -0.34
CA SER A 220 -3.48 -10.56 -0.78
C SER A 220 -3.36 -10.86 -2.27
N ILE A 221 -3.05 -9.85 -3.09
CA ILE A 221 -2.78 -10.04 -4.53
C ILE A 221 -1.48 -10.84 -4.73
N HIS A 222 -0.43 -10.50 -3.97
CA HIS A 222 0.84 -11.21 -4.01
C HIS A 222 0.66 -12.71 -3.70
N ASP A 223 -0.14 -13.02 -2.68
CA ASP A 223 -0.31 -14.39 -2.19
C ASP A 223 -1.32 -15.22 -2.99
N HIS A 224 -2.26 -14.59 -3.69
CA HIS A 224 -3.40 -15.31 -4.30
C HIS A 224 -3.52 -15.18 -5.81
N LEU A 225 -2.86 -14.22 -6.47
CA LEU A 225 -3.05 -13.98 -7.90
C LEU A 225 -1.95 -14.54 -8.80
N HIS A 226 -0.98 -15.28 -8.25
CA HIS A 226 0.04 -16.03 -9.01
C HIS A 226 0.81 -15.14 -10.01
N LEU A 227 1.03 -13.87 -9.68
CA LEU A 227 1.75 -12.93 -10.54
C LEU A 227 3.25 -13.19 -10.48
N LEU A 228 3.96 -12.93 -11.58
CA LEU A 228 5.42 -12.86 -11.54
C LEU A 228 5.85 -11.69 -10.65
N GLU A 229 6.71 -11.99 -9.66
CA GLU A 229 7.16 -11.03 -8.65
C GLU A 229 7.70 -9.73 -9.26
N ASN A 230 8.56 -9.84 -10.27
CA ASN A 230 9.09 -8.69 -11.00
C ASN A 230 8.00 -7.85 -11.67
N ASN A 231 6.96 -8.48 -12.25
CA ASN A 231 5.85 -7.74 -12.87
C ASN A 231 5.03 -7.02 -11.82
N PHE A 232 4.72 -7.70 -10.71
CA PHE A 232 3.93 -7.12 -9.64
C PHE A 232 4.65 -5.95 -8.95
N ILE A 233 5.98 -6.05 -8.79
CA ILE A 233 6.83 -4.93 -8.34
C ILE A 233 6.69 -3.72 -9.27
N GLN A 234 6.69 -3.91 -10.59
CA GLN A 234 6.56 -2.79 -11.54
C GLN A 234 5.16 -2.15 -11.48
N ILE A 235 4.11 -2.95 -11.33
CA ILE A 235 2.74 -2.45 -11.13
C ILE A 235 2.68 -1.59 -9.87
N CYS A 236 3.16 -2.12 -8.74
CA CYS A 236 3.17 -1.40 -7.48
C CYS A 236 3.96 -0.09 -7.58
N LYS A 237 5.13 -0.09 -8.23
CA LYS A 237 5.90 1.14 -8.48
C LYS A 237 5.11 2.16 -9.29
N SER A 238 4.51 1.77 -10.41
CA SER A 238 3.69 2.62 -11.28
C SER A 238 2.53 3.26 -10.51
N VAL A 239 1.78 2.45 -9.75
CA VAL A 239 0.63 2.91 -8.95
C VAL A 239 1.07 3.88 -7.86
N LEU A 240 2.14 3.55 -7.12
CA LEU A 240 2.66 4.42 -6.06
C LEU A 240 3.17 5.75 -6.63
N GLU A 241 3.93 5.73 -7.73
CA GLU A 241 4.42 6.95 -8.39
C GLU A 241 3.27 7.87 -8.82
N LYS A 242 2.19 7.31 -9.40
CA LYS A 242 0.96 8.07 -9.71
C LYS A 242 0.36 8.68 -8.46
N MET A 243 0.14 7.89 -7.42
CA MET A 243 -0.41 8.34 -6.13
C MET A 243 0.43 9.48 -5.51
N ILE A 244 1.76 9.38 -5.57
CA ILE A 244 2.67 10.41 -5.05
C ILE A 244 2.58 11.69 -5.87
N SER A 245 2.47 11.57 -7.20
CA SER A 245 2.44 12.70 -8.14
C SER A 245 1.13 13.50 -8.09
N HIS A 246 0.03 12.88 -7.68
CA HIS A 246 -1.24 13.58 -7.52
C HIS A 246 -1.14 14.62 -6.39
N LYS A 247 -1.50 15.87 -6.72
CA LYS A 247 -1.68 16.95 -5.74
C LYS A 247 -2.96 16.65 -4.94
N ASP A 248 -2.77 16.42 -3.65
CA ASP A 248 -3.76 15.96 -2.65
C ASP A 248 -5.23 16.32 -2.92
N THR A 249 -6.08 15.30 -2.87
CA THR A 249 -7.56 15.36 -2.81
C THR A 249 -8.10 15.55 -1.38
N GLY A 250 -7.42 16.34 -0.54
CA GLY A 250 -8.04 16.92 0.68
C GLY A 250 -7.41 16.60 2.05
N GLY A 251 -6.35 15.81 2.14
CA GLY A 251 -5.77 15.35 3.43
C GLY A 251 -4.61 16.17 4.03
N GLY A 252 -3.96 17.04 3.25
CA GLY A 252 -2.74 17.77 3.64
C GLY A 252 -1.50 16.86 3.80
N SER A 253 -0.32 17.48 3.89
CA SER A 253 0.98 16.77 3.88
C SER A 253 1.12 15.69 4.96
N ILE A 254 0.50 15.89 6.14
CA ILE A 254 0.56 14.92 7.25
C ILE A 254 -0.27 13.66 6.99
N SER A 255 -1.41 13.77 6.29
CA SER A 255 -2.19 12.59 5.88
C SER A 255 -1.42 11.79 4.83
N LYS A 256 -0.79 12.50 3.87
CA LYS A 256 0.08 11.87 2.88
C LYS A 256 1.25 11.13 3.54
N LEU A 257 1.94 11.75 4.49
CA LEU A 257 3.01 11.10 5.25
C LEU A 257 2.49 9.85 5.99
N TYR A 258 1.35 9.96 6.67
CA TYR A 258 0.73 8.82 7.35
C TYR A 258 0.50 7.63 6.41
N LYS A 259 -0.12 7.87 5.24
CA LYS A 259 -0.38 6.80 4.26
C LYS A 259 0.90 6.15 3.76
N MET A 260 1.95 6.93 3.49
CA MET A 260 3.25 6.37 3.08
C MET A 260 3.90 5.53 4.18
N CYS A 261 3.81 5.96 5.44
CA CYS A 261 4.31 5.20 6.58
C CYS A 261 3.54 3.88 6.76
N VAL A 262 2.21 3.88 6.64
CA VAL A 262 1.40 2.66 6.65
C VAL A 262 1.79 1.74 5.48
N ILE A 263 1.91 2.28 4.27
CA ILE A 263 2.32 1.49 3.09
C ILE A 263 3.69 0.83 3.31
N SER A 264 4.60 1.50 4.02
CA SER A 264 5.92 0.94 4.34
C SER A 264 5.92 -0.20 5.36
N THR A 265 4.80 -0.50 6.02
CA THR A 265 4.71 -1.67 6.92
C THR A 265 4.52 -2.98 6.17
N SER A 266 4.17 -2.93 4.89
CA SER A 266 4.06 -4.10 4.01
C SER A 266 5.44 -4.75 3.80
N PRO A 267 5.60 -6.05 4.13
CA PRO A 267 6.83 -6.79 3.86
C PRO A 267 7.24 -6.79 2.39
N PHE A 268 6.26 -6.82 1.48
CA PHE A 268 6.49 -6.79 0.04
C PHE A 268 6.96 -5.39 -0.43
N LEU A 269 6.22 -4.34 -0.04
CA LEU A 269 6.44 -2.99 -0.53
C LEU A 269 7.62 -2.27 0.12
N GLN A 270 7.99 -2.58 1.37
CA GLN A 270 9.12 -1.93 2.07
C GLN A 270 10.48 -2.05 1.34
N SER A 271 10.58 -3.03 0.43
CA SER A 271 11.76 -3.26 -0.41
C SER A 271 11.92 -2.22 -1.52
N LEU A 272 10.86 -1.48 -1.85
CA LEU A 272 10.83 -0.52 -2.95
C LEU A 272 11.43 0.82 -2.52
N GLN A 273 12.53 1.22 -3.19
CA GLN A 273 13.19 2.50 -2.93
C GLN A 273 12.26 3.72 -3.08
N VAL A 274 11.30 3.65 -4.01
CA VAL A 274 10.29 4.71 -4.24
C VAL A 274 9.53 5.07 -2.96
N ILE A 275 9.25 4.11 -2.08
CA ILE A 275 8.54 4.37 -0.83
C ILE A 275 9.41 5.17 0.13
N ARG A 276 10.69 4.81 0.27
CA ARG A 276 11.64 5.53 1.14
C ARG A 276 11.79 6.98 0.70
N ASP A 277 12.07 7.18 -0.59
CA ASP A 277 12.25 8.53 -1.17
C ASP A 277 10.97 9.39 -1.00
N SER A 278 9.80 8.75 -0.98
CA SER A 278 8.51 9.43 -0.84
C SER A 278 8.18 9.76 0.60
N ILE A 279 8.55 8.90 1.56
CA ILE A 279 8.45 9.19 2.98
C ILE A 279 9.34 10.38 3.32
N ASP A 280 10.60 10.39 2.85
CA ASP A 280 11.53 11.49 3.13
C ASP A 280 11.01 12.82 2.61
N LYS A 281 10.52 12.85 1.36
CA LYS A 281 9.90 14.05 0.77
C LYS A 281 8.64 14.50 1.50
N ALA A 282 7.76 13.58 1.86
CA ALA A 282 6.54 13.89 2.60
C ALA A 282 6.86 14.39 4.02
N PHE A 283 7.87 13.81 4.66
CA PHE A 283 8.35 14.22 5.97
C PHE A 283 8.89 15.64 5.94
N GLU A 284 9.78 15.96 4.99
CA GLU A 284 10.31 17.32 4.82
C GLU A 284 9.19 18.35 4.56
N ALA A 285 8.21 18.01 3.71
CA ALA A 285 7.07 18.88 3.44
C ALA A 285 6.25 19.16 4.72
N VAL A 286 6.01 18.14 5.55
CA VAL A 286 5.32 18.31 6.84
C VAL A 286 6.13 19.22 7.77
N LEU A 287 7.44 19.05 7.88
CA LEU A 287 8.28 19.91 8.73
C LEU A 287 8.19 21.39 8.29
N ILE A 288 8.29 21.65 6.99
CA ILE A 288 8.19 23.01 6.45
C ILE A 288 6.83 23.63 6.78
N GLU A 289 5.74 22.89 6.62
CA GLU A 289 4.39 23.34 6.96
C GLU A 289 4.23 23.62 8.46
N GLN A 290 4.72 22.73 9.32
CA GLN A 290 4.66 22.88 10.77
C GLN A 290 5.45 24.11 11.25
N HIS A 291 6.67 24.30 10.74
CA HIS A 291 7.50 25.47 11.05
C HIS A 291 6.86 26.77 10.55
N SER A 292 6.34 26.76 9.32
CA SER A 292 5.64 27.92 8.75
C SER A 292 4.40 28.29 9.58
N PHE A 293 3.62 27.29 10.00
CA PHE A 293 2.46 27.48 10.86
C PHE A 293 2.86 28.08 12.21
N ALA A 294 3.85 27.51 12.89
CA ALA A 294 4.31 28.00 14.18
C ALA A 294 4.83 29.43 14.09
N ARG A 295 5.70 29.73 13.10
CA ARG A 295 6.24 31.07 12.90
C ARG A 295 5.15 32.10 12.66
N LYS A 296 4.17 31.79 11.82
CA LYS A 296 3.11 32.72 11.44
C LYS A 296 2.04 32.92 12.51
N TYR A 297 1.59 31.85 13.15
CA TYR A 297 0.38 31.87 14.00
C TYR A 297 0.66 31.75 15.49
N ILE A 298 1.81 31.21 15.89
CA ILE A 298 2.19 31.05 17.30
C ILE A 298 3.24 32.10 17.66
N PHE A 299 4.42 32.02 17.04
CA PHE A 299 5.57 32.87 17.36
C PHE A 299 5.33 34.34 16.99
N GLY A 300 4.63 34.62 15.87
CA GLY A 300 4.20 35.98 15.54
C GLY A 300 3.36 36.65 16.64
N GLY A 301 2.68 35.87 17.49
CA GLY A 301 1.89 36.41 18.60
C GLY A 301 2.72 37.03 19.73
N TYR A 302 4.00 36.64 19.87
CA TYR A 302 4.88 37.15 20.91
C TYR A 302 5.27 38.62 20.74
N VAL A 303 5.07 39.20 19.55
CA VAL A 303 5.22 40.65 19.32
C VAL A 303 4.26 41.47 20.20
N ASN A 304 3.11 40.89 20.56
CA ASN A 304 2.12 41.55 21.41
C ASN A 304 2.34 41.29 22.91
N CYS A 305 3.36 40.51 23.29
CA CYS A 305 3.68 40.27 24.69
C CYS A 305 4.41 41.47 25.28
N LEU A 306 3.70 42.27 26.07
CA LEU A 306 4.26 43.38 26.82
C LEU A 306 4.87 42.90 28.14
N TRP A 307 6.18 43.05 28.30
CA TRP A 307 6.92 42.69 29.53
C TRP A 307 7.01 43.82 30.55
N THR A 308 6.22 44.87 30.34
CA THR A 308 6.03 46.01 31.26
C THR A 308 4.61 46.01 31.82
N GLY A 309 4.42 46.67 32.97
CA GLY A 309 3.10 46.84 33.61
C GLY A 309 2.77 45.78 34.67
N PRO A 310 1.48 45.64 35.05
CA PRO A 310 1.07 44.79 36.15
C PRO A 310 1.16 43.31 35.84
N GLU A 311 1.42 42.52 36.88
CA GLU A 311 1.39 41.06 36.84
C GLU A 311 0.06 40.55 36.26
N GLN A 312 0.15 39.61 35.31
CA GLN A 312 -1.01 38.91 34.78
C GLN A 312 -1.22 37.56 35.48
N LYS A 313 -2.47 37.10 35.55
CA LYS A 313 -2.83 35.85 36.24
C LYS A 313 -2.46 34.57 35.48
N ARG A 314 -2.08 34.67 34.21
CA ARG A 314 -1.90 33.52 33.30
C ARG A 314 -0.60 33.66 32.52
N ILE A 315 -0.15 32.53 31.98
CA ILE A 315 0.90 32.49 30.96
C ILE A 315 0.47 33.23 29.69
N SER A 316 1.44 33.64 28.87
CA SER A 316 1.20 34.35 27.63
C SER A 316 0.32 33.57 26.65
N ASP A 317 -0.57 34.26 25.94
CA ASP A 317 -1.48 33.63 24.97
C ASP A 317 -0.76 32.90 23.82
N PRO A 318 0.36 33.41 23.27
CA PRO A 318 1.18 32.66 22.33
C PRO A 318 1.67 31.33 22.89
N LEU A 319 2.12 31.31 24.16
CA LEU A 319 2.56 30.08 24.81
C LEU A 319 1.41 29.10 25.01
N ARG A 320 0.22 29.58 25.40
CA ARG A 320 -0.98 28.72 25.51
C ARG A 320 -1.30 28.06 24.17
N THR A 321 -1.21 28.81 23.09
CA THR A 321 -1.43 28.31 21.73
C THR A 321 -0.39 27.27 21.35
N TRP A 322 0.87 27.50 21.69
CA TRP A 322 1.96 26.53 21.51
C TRP A 322 1.72 25.22 22.26
N VAL A 323 1.37 25.29 23.55
CA VAL A 323 1.07 24.10 24.38
C VAL A 323 -0.11 23.31 23.78
N LEU A 324 -1.17 23.99 23.34
CA LEU A 324 -2.31 23.35 22.68
C LEU A 324 -1.89 22.63 21.39
N TYR A 325 -1.07 23.28 20.56
CA TYR A 325 -0.59 22.71 19.30
C TYR A 325 0.25 21.45 19.54
N ILE A 326 1.22 21.51 20.45
CA ILE A 326 2.08 20.37 20.79
C ILE A 326 1.29 19.20 21.35
N ASN A 327 0.34 19.46 22.26
CA ASN A 327 -0.47 18.39 22.84
C ASN A 327 -1.35 17.72 21.78
N ASN A 328 -1.88 18.48 20.83
CA ASN A 328 -2.62 17.94 19.70
C ASN A 328 -1.72 17.12 18.76
N LEU A 329 -0.50 17.60 18.46
CA LEU A 329 0.47 16.86 17.66
C LEU A 329 0.86 15.54 18.33
N GLN A 330 1.17 15.56 19.64
CA GLN A 330 1.48 14.37 20.42
C GLN A 330 0.31 13.37 20.40
N LYS A 331 -0.93 13.85 20.58
CA LYS A 331 -2.12 13.00 20.53
C LYS A 331 -2.29 12.36 19.15
N LYS A 332 -2.07 13.12 18.07
CA LYS A 332 -2.18 12.62 16.70
C LYS A 332 -1.14 11.52 16.41
N ILE A 333 0.11 11.72 16.84
CA ILE A 333 1.17 10.71 16.72
C ILE A 333 0.83 9.46 17.55
N LYS A 334 0.25 9.61 18.75
CA LYS A 334 -0.19 8.47 19.56
C LYS A 334 -1.37 7.69 18.94
N GLN A 335 -2.25 8.38 18.21
CA GLN A 335 -3.38 7.76 17.52
C GLN A 335 -2.97 7.05 16.22
N HIS A 336 -1.89 7.51 15.59
CA HIS A 336 -1.34 6.97 14.35
C HIS A 336 0.11 6.56 14.60
N SER A 337 0.31 5.37 15.15
CA SER A 337 1.63 4.87 15.58
C SER A 337 2.66 4.76 14.46
N GLU A 338 2.21 4.72 13.21
CA GLU A 338 3.03 4.69 12.00
C GLU A 338 3.70 6.05 11.74
N LEU A 339 3.17 7.15 12.29
CA LEU A 339 3.80 8.48 12.13
C LEU A 339 5.14 8.56 12.89
N PRO A 340 6.18 9.15 12.29
CA PRO A 340 7.46 9.29 12.96
C PRO A 340 7.36 10.22 14.19
N VAL A 341 7.78 9.73 15.35
CA VAL A 341 7.89 10.55 16.57
C VAL A 341 8.87 11.71 16.41
N LEU A 342 9.77 11.64 15.42
CA LEU A 342 10.70 12.71 15.07
C LEU A 342 9.98 14.01 14.66
N LEU A 343 8.74 13.96 14.17
CA LEU A 343 7.94 15.17 13.92
C LEU A 343 7.77 16.01 15.20
N LEU A 344 7.54 15.36 16.33
CA LEU A 344 7.38 16.05 17.61
C LEU A 344 8.72 16.52 18.17
N ALA A 345 9.79 15.75 17.99
CA ALA A 345 11.12 16.14 18.41
C ALA A 345 11.60 17.40 17.64
N ASP A 346 11.49 17.38 16.31
CA ASP A 346 11.87 18.50 15.44
C ASP A 346 11.09 19.78 15.77
N PHE A 347 9.77 19.68 15.93
CA PHE A 347 8.95 20.82 16.32
C PHE A 347 9.37 21.43 17.66
N VAL A 348 9.68 20.58 18.66
CA VAL A 348 10.17 21.04 19.96
C VAL A 348 11.56 21.69 19.83
N ASP A 349 12.43 21.15 18.99
CA ASP A 349 13.76 21.70 18.73
C ASP A 349 13.72 23.11 18.10
N ASP A 350 12.91 23.32 17.04
CA ASP A 350 12.69 24.63 16.42
C ASP A 350 12.06 25.61 17.44
N SER A 351 11.10 25.12 18.22
CA SER A 351 10.46 25.92 19.28
C SER A 351 11.43 26.37 20.36
N LEU A 352 12.31 25.48 20.82
CA LEU A 352 13.30 25.84 21.83
C LEU A 352 14.34 26.81 21.29
N GLN A 353 14.75 26.67 20.03
CA GLN A 353 15.62 27.66 19.39
C GLN A 353 14.96 29.04 19.40
N TYR A 354 13.68 29.13 19.04
CA TYR A 354 12.91 30.37 19.13
C TYR A 354 12.84 30.90 20.58
N PHE A 355 12.49 30.06 21.56
CA PHE A 355 12.35 30.49 22.95
C PHE A 355 13.65 30.98 23.57
N THR A 356 14.78 30.29 23.30
CA THR A 356 16.09 30.73 23.78
C THR A 356 16.49 32.10 23.22
N GLY A 357 16.20 32.36 21.93
CA GLY A 357 16.42 33.68 21.34
C GLY A 357 15.49 34.74 21.94
N TYR A 358 14.18 34.49 21.93
CA TYR A 358 13.18 35.45 22.39
C TYR A 358 13.35 35.82 23.86
N TYR A 359 13.32 34.84 24.78
CA TYR A 359 13.42 35.12 26.21
C TYR A 359 14.83 35.55 26.63
N GLY A 360 15.85 35.25 25.83
CA GLY A 360 17.21 35.77 26.03
C GLY A 360 17.30 37.29 25.83
N GLU A 361 16.37 37.90 25.09
CA GLU A 361 16.34 39.35 24.82
C GLU A 361 15.31 40.10 25.70
N VAL A 362 14.42 39.38 26.38
CA VAL A 362 13.34 39.99 27.17
C VAL A 362 13.86 40.55 28.50
N GLN A 363 13.49 41.79 28.78
CA GLN A 363 13.76 42.47 30.06
C GLN A 363 12.43 42.83 30.74
N PRO A 364 11.96 42.05 31.74
CA PRO A 364 10.68 42.32 32.38
C PRO A 364 10.80 43.41 33.46
N THR A 365 9.67 44.05 33.77
CA THR A 365 9.50 44.77 35.04
C THR A 365 9.35 43.78 36.20
N LYS A 366 9.53 44.24 37.45
CA LYS A 366 9.45 43.37 38.64
C LYS A 366 8.14 42.58 38.73
N GLU A 367 7.02 43.21 38.38
CA GLU A 367 5.70 42.57 38.37
C GLU A 367 5.56 41.54 37.23
N ARG A 368 6.05 41.88 36.02
CA ARG A 368 6.00 40.96 34.86
C ARG A 368 7.03 39.84 34.91
N ALA A 369 8.06 39.95 35.75
CA ALA A 369 9.04 38.88 35.94
C ALA A 369 8.36 37.58 36.41
N VAL A 370 7.26 37.68 37.16
CA VAL A 370 6.44 36.52 37.56
C VAL A 370 5.86 35.81 36.33
N ASN A 371 5.31 36.55 35.36
CA ASN A 371 4.77 35.98 34.13
C ASN A 371 5.85 35.33 33.27
N LEU A 372 7.03 35.95 33.17
CA LEU A 372 8.16 35.38 32.44
C LEU A 372 8.57 34.05 33.06
N ARG A 373 8.66 33.97 34.39
CA ARG A 373 8.95 32.71 35.08
C ARG A 373 7.88 31.65 34.84
N MET A 374 6.60 32.02 34.92
CA MET A 374 5.49 31.10 34.63
C MET A 374 5.56 30.52 33.21
N ASP A 375 5.87 31.37 32.23
CA ASP A 375 6.03 30.95 30.84
C ASP A 375 7.18 29.94 30.69
N LEU A 376 8.37 30.28 31.19
CA LEU A 376 9.56 29.44 31.07
C LEU A 376 9.40 28.10 31.82
N PHE A 377 8.80 28.10 33.02
CA PHE A 377 8.47 26.86 33.71
C PHE A 377 7.50 25.99 32.90
N THR A 378 6.49 26.61 32.29
CA THR A 378 5.52 25.88 31.45
C THR A 378 6.19 25.28 30.22
N ILE A 379 7.12 26.00 29.57
CA ILE A 379 7.90 25.48 28.44
C ILE A 379 8.68 24.24 28.87
N VAL A 380 9.50 24.34 29.93
CA VAL A 380 10.34 23.23 30.39
C VAL A 380 9.50 22.03 30.82
N GLN A 381 8.37 22.26 31.50
CA GLN A 381 7.46 21.19 31.90
C GLN A 381 6.82 20.52 30.68
N THR A 382 6.31 21.30 29.73
CA THR A 382 5.69 20.76 28.51
C THR A 382 6.69 19.94 27.72
N VAL A 383 7.93 20.43 27.53
CA VAL A 383 9.00 19.68 26.86
C VAL A 383 9.32 18.38 27.59
N LYS A 384 9.44 18.41 28.92
CA LYS A 384 9.67 17.21 29.73
C LYS A 384 8.58 16.15 29.53
N ASP A 385 7.33 16.56 29.38
CA ASP A 385 6.17 15.67 29.28
C ASP A 385 5.95 15.12 27.86
N VAL A 386 6.38 15.85 26.83
CA VAL A 386 6.05 15.52 25.44
C VAL A 386 7.23 15.03 24.60
N TYR A 387 8.46 15.37 24.96
CA TYR A 387 9.62 15.06 24.13
C TYR A 387 9.83 13.54 24.01
N PRO A 388 9.83 12.97 22.79
CA PRO A 388 9.65 11.52 22.62
C PRO A 388 10.96 10.73 22.66
N ILE A 389 12.11 11.39 22.62
CA ILE A 389 13.44 10.77 22.56
C ILE A 389 14.29 11.16 23.76
N LYS A 390 15.41 10.47 23.96
CA LYS A 390 16.35 10.78 25.04
C LYS A 390 16.92 12.18 24.83
N PHE A 391 16.89 12.99 25.88
CA PHE A 391 17.52 14.31 25.86
C PHE A 391 19.03 14.21 25.65
N THR A 392 19.56 15.04 24.75
CA THR A 392 21.00 15.24 24.58
C THR A 392 21.48 16.35 25.53
N ASP A 393 22.77 16.37 25.87
CA ASP A 393 23.33 17.43 26.73
C ASP A 393 23.14 18.82 26.10
N ALA A 394 23.35 18.93 24.78
CA ALA A 394 23.13 20.18 24.05
C ALA A 394 21.68 20.66 24.12
N PHE A 395 20.71 19.75 24.05
CA PHE A 395 19.29 20.06 24.20
C PHE A 395 18.96 20.50 25.64
N LEU A 396 19.46 19.75 26.63
CA LEU A 396 19.27 20.09 28.04
C LEU A 396 19.86 21.45 28.39
N LYS A 397 21.01 21.81 27.83
CA LYS A 397 21.60 23.14 28.00
C LYS A 397 20.66 24.27 27.54
N LYS A 398 19.88 24.09 26.47
CA LYS A 398 18.87 25.09 26.08
C LYS A 398 17.80 25.27 27.15
N LEU A 399 17.31 24.17 27.73
CA LEU A 399 16.33 24.21 28.82
C LEU A 399 16.91 24.81 30.09
N TRP A 400 18.13 24.43 30.47
CA TRP A 400 18.83 24.96 31.63
C TRP A 400 19.13 26.45 31.46
N PHE A 401 19.43 26.92 30.25
CA PHE A 401 19.56 28.35 29.97
C PHE A 401 18.26 29.10 30.28
N LEU A 402 17.10 28.59 29.84
CA LEU A 402 15.81 29.17 30.20
C LEU A 402 15.58 29.16 31.72
N LEU A 403 15.91 28.08 32.42
CA LEU A 403 15.81 28.02 33.88
C LEU A 403 16.78 28.98 34.59
N THR A 404 17.94 29.27 34.00
CA THR A 404 18.86 30.29 34.51
C THR A 404 18.21 31.68 34.46
N ILE A 405 17.52 32.01 33.37
CA ILE A 405 16.74 33.26 33.27
C ILE A 405 15.67 33.30 34.37
N VAL A 406 14.97 32.18 34.62
CA VAL A 406 13.99 32.07 35.71
C VAL A 406 14.62 32.35 37.07
N ALA A 407 15.76 31.72 37.37
CA ALA A 407 16.45 31.87 38.64
C ALA A 407 16.93 33.31 38.87
N VAL A 408 17.53 33.93 37.85
CA VAL A 408 17.99 35.32 37.89
C VAL A 408 16.82 36.30 38.04
N CYS A 409 15.72 36.08 37.35
CA CYS A 409 14.52 36.92 37.46
C CYS A 409 13.85 36.85 38.85
N GLY A 410 13.98 35.73 39.57
CA GLY A 410 13.23 35.50 40.81
C GLY A 410 14.02 35.69 42.11
N ALA A 411 15.33 35.53 42.10
CA ALA A 411 16.17 35.64 43.29
C ALA A 411 16.17 37.05 43.91
N SER A 412 16.62 37.20 45.16
CA SER A 412 16.95 38.52 45.73
C SER A 412 18.32 39.02 45.26
N ASP A 413 18.61 40.31 45.43
CA ASP A 413 19.94 40.87 45.10
C ASP A 413 21.07 40.23 45.94
N GLU A 414 20.80 39.94 47.22
CA GLU A 414 21.75 39.25 48.11
C GLU A 414 22.10 37.84 47.62
N GLN A 415 21.12 37.12 47.06
CA GLN A 415 21.31 35.78 46.51
C GLN A 415 22.13 35.80 45.22
N LEU A 416 21.98 36.84 44.39
CA LEU A 416 22.77 36.98 43.17
C LEU A 416 24.23 37.36 43.42
N GLN A 417 24.52 38.09 44.50
CA GLN A 417 25.88 38.46 44.86
C GLN A 417 26.67 37.31 45.49
N ASN A 418 25.98 36.32 46.07
CA ASN A 418 26.58 35.23 46.87
C ASN A 418 26.23 33.83 46.34
N ILE A 419 26.46 33.59 45.04
CA ILE A 419 26.17 32.29 44.43
C ILE A 419 27.24 31.26 44.82
N LYS A 420 26.81 30.14 45.40
CA LYS A 420 27.67 28.99 45.72
C LYS A 420 27.33 27.86 44.77
N GLN A 421 28.33 27.36 44.03
CA GLN A 421 28.10 26.27 43.08
C GLN A 421 27.74 24.97 43.79
N GLU A 422 26.68 24.31 43.32
CA GLU A 422 26.15 23.08 43.90
C GLU A 422 25.97 21.99 42.83
N ASN A 423 25.98 20.71 43.24
CA ASN A 423 25.73 19.60 42.33
C ASN A 423 24.23 19.43 42.08
N ALA A 424 23.85 19.19 40.82
CA ALA A 424 22.50 18.79 40.48
C ALA A 424 22.13 17.45 41.14
N LYS A 425 20.86 17.30 41.55
CA LYS A 425 20.34 16.05 42.12
C LYS A 425 19.91 15.04 41.05
N ALA A 426 19.63 15.52 39.85
CA ALA A 426 19.28 14.73 38.68
C ALA A 426 19.81 15.40 37.41
N GLU A 427 19.89 14.63 36.32
CA GLU A 427 20.22 15.12 34.98
C GLU A 427 18.96 15.20 34.11
N ASP A 428 17.85 15.65 34.71
CA ASP A 428 16.58 15.87 34.02
C ASP A 428 16.39 17.35 33.65
N PRO A 429 15.36 17.71 32.86
CA PRO A 429 15.10 19.10 32.49
C PRO A 429 15.08 20.10 33.66
N PHE A 430 14.67 19.66 34.86
CA PHE A 430 14.61 20.49 36.07
C PHE A 430 15.80 20.33 37.01
N LEU A 431 16.77 19.46 36.72
CA LEU A 431 17.94 19.16 37.58
C LEU A 431 17.58 18.72 39.02
N GLY A 432 16.36 18.22 39.23
CA GLY A 432 15.81 17.94 40.56
C GLY A 432 15.46 19.18 41.40
N LEU A 433 15.40 20.37 40.79
CA LEU A 433 14.95 21.61 41.43
C LEU A 433 13.42 21.61 41.57
N LYS A 434 12.93 21.97 42.76
CA LYS A 434 11.49 22.06 43.04
C LYS A 434 10.95 23.44 42.70
N GLN A 435 9.73 23.47 42.16
CA GLN A 435 9.07 24.69 41.67
C GLN A 435 7.54 24.55 41.79
N ASN A 436 6.84 25.68 41.91
CA ASN A 436 5.37 25.73 42.09
C ASN A 436 4.62 26.30 40.86
N GLY A 437 5.29 26.40 39.72
CA GLY A 437 4.81 26.99 38.47
C GLY A 437 5.06 28.49 38.34
N ARG A 438 5.52 29.15 39.42
CA ARG A 438 5.78 30.60 39.45
C ARG A 438 7.17 30.93 39.96
N ASP A 439 7.63 30.18 40.95
CA ASP A 439 8.90 30.37 41.63
C ASP A 439 9.59 29.03 41.92
N PHE A 440 10.91 29.08 42.02
CA PHE A 440 11.67 28.00 42.65
C PHE A 440 11.40 27.99 44.16
N GLU A 441 11.36 26.80 44.77
CA GLU A 441 11.27 26.68 46.24
C GLU A 441 12.53 27.22 46.93
N ASP A 442 13.70 27.08 46.29
CA ASP A 442 14.98 27.58 46.77
C ASP A 442 15.79 28.18 45.62
N TYR A 443 15.82 29.51 45.55
CA TYR A 443 16.56 30.25 44.53
C TYR A 443 18.08 30.18 44.69
N SER A 444 18.59 30.06 45.92
CA SER A 444 20.03 29.95 46.17
C SER A 444 20.56 28.63 45.63
N LEU A 445 19.84 27.53 45.90
CA LEU A 445 20.12 26.22 45.33
C LEU A 445 20.01 26.23 43.80
N ALA A 446 18.93 26.81 43.25
CA ALA A 446 18.71 26.88 41.81
C ALA A 446 19.85 27.59 41.07
N LEU A 447 20.26 28.78 41.56
CA LEU A 447 21.38 29.54 41.01
C LEU A 447 22.69 28.76 41.09
N GLY A 448 22.96 28.12 42.23
CA GLY A 448 24.18 27.34 42.44
C GLY A 448 24.30 26.13 41.50
N VAL A 449 23.20 25.40 41.30
CA VAL A 449 23.14 24.24 40.41
C VAL A 449 23.23 24.66 38.94
N LEU A 450 22.48 25.69 38.54
CA LEU A 450 22.44 26.15 37.15
C LEU A 450 23.76 26.81 36.72
N GLN A 451 24.38 27.65 37.58
CA GLN A 451 25.68 28.24 37.28
C GLN A 451 26.76 27.17 37.08
N LYS A 452 26.72 26.07 37.84
CA LYS A 452 27.66 24.95 37.67
C LYS A 452 27.54 24.26 36.31
N LYS A 453 26.34 24.25 35.71
CA LYS A 453 26.12 23.69 34.36
C LYS A 453 26.72 24.54 33.25
N PHE A 454 26.92 25.83 33.51
CA PHE A 454 27.56 26.81 32.63
C PHE A 454 28.90 27.29 33.22
N LYS A 455 29.69 26.35 33.75
CA LYS A 455 30.96 26.64 34.42
C LYS A 455 31.98 27.34 33.51
N ASP A 456 31.88 27.14 32.20
CA ASP A 456 32.79 27.70 31.21
C ASP A 456 32.37 29.14 30.83
N GLU A 457 31.14 29.55 31.20
CA GLU A 457 30.56 30.88 30.96
C GLU A 457 30.40 31.72 32.24
N VAL A 458 31.04 31.33 33.35
CA VAL A 458 30.91 31.99 34.67
C VAL A 458 31.27 33.48 34.60
N ASP A 459 32.26 33.85 33.80
CA ASP A 459 32.70 35.24 33.65
C ASP A 459 31.66 36.13 32.96
N SER A 460 30.76 35.53 32.17
CA SER A 460 29.64 36.25 31.50
C SER A 460 28.37 36.29 32.36
N PHE A 461 28.34 35.58 33.48
CA PHE A 461 27.18 35.49 34.35
C PHE A 461 26.76 36.84 34.98
N PRO A 462 27.69 37.71 35.44
CA PRO A 462 27.34 39.04 35.94
C PRO A 462 26.70 39.93 34.87
N ILE A 463 27.19 39.85 33.63
CA ILE A 463 26.67 40.61 32.48
C ILE A 463 25.23 40.18 32.18
N MET A 464 24.96 38.87 32.21
CA MET A 464 23.62 38.33 32.04
C MET A 464 22.67 38.77 33.16
N ILE A 465 23.12 38.78 34.42
CA ILE A 465 22.33 39.30 35.55
C ILE A 465 21.92 40.75 35.30
N GLU A 466 22.90 41.60 34.94
CA GLU A 466 22.68 43.02 34.69
C GLU A 466 21.68 43.22 33.54
N PHE A 467 21.85 42.47 32.46
CA PHE A 467 20.93 42.52 31.31
C PHE A 467 19.50 42.13 31.68
N ILE A 468 19.30 40.96 32.30
CA ILE A 468 17.96 40.45 32.65
C ILE A 468 17.26 41.39 33.63
N ARG A 469 17.99 41.94 34.62
CA ARG A 469 17.43 42.82 35.64
C ARG A 469 17.37 44.30 35.26
N LYS A 470 17.83 44.69 34.08
CA LYS A 470 17.95 46.10 33.65
C LYS A 470 16.70 46.92 33.98
N ARG A 471 15.54 46.50 33.46
CA ARG A 471 14.25 47.16 33.72
C ARG A 471 13.67 46.91 35.11
N MET A 472 14.04 45.81 35.78
CA MET A 472 13.63 45.55 37.17
C MET A 472 14.28 46.53 38.15
N ASN A 473 15.50 46.98 37.83
CA ASN A 473 16.29 47.93 38.61
C ASN A 473 15.95 49.40 38.29
N GLY A 474 14.90 49.65 37.49
CA GLY A 474 14.47 50.99 37.12
C GLY A 474 15.33 51.68 36.06
N VAL A 475 16.22 50.94 35.39
CA VAL A 475 16.96 51.46 34.22
C VAL A 475 16.05 51.32 33.00
N ILE A 476 15.54 52.46 32.53
CA ILE A 476 14.70 52.56 31.34
C ILE A 476 15.61 53.12 30.24
N ASP A 477 15.76 52.40 29.12
CA ASP A 477 16.30 53.02 27.91
C ASP A 477 15.24 54.00 27.39
N GLU A 478 15.61 55.27 27.24
CA GLU A 478 14.88 56.19 26.37
C GLU A 478 15.04 55.66 24.94
N GLU A 479 14.01 55.00 24.41
CA GLU A 479 13.84 54.83 22.96
C GLU A 479 13.26 56.10 22.32
#